data_AF-A0A6A8QTH0-F1
#
_entry.id   AF-A0A6A8QTH0-F1
#
_cell.length_a   1.000
_cell.length_b   1.000
_cell.length_c   1.000
_cell.angle_alpha   90.00
_cell.angle_beta   90.00
_cell.angle_gamma   90.00
#
_symmetry.space_group_name_H-M   'P 1'
#
loop_
_entity.id
_entity.type
_entity.pdbx_description
1 polymer ?
#
loop_
_entity_poly.entity_id
_entity_poly.type
_entity_poly.pdbx_seq_one_letter_code
_entity_poly.pdbx_strand_id
1 'polypeptide(L)'
;MSPIPEIKATDALIFADRRGQYRAPYGFPLNEWCILFKRLSASVVVLCLASTGAALAATSSCFTPDEMKPAQLRVLQQEFNVAALNCQTSDPNDPTFSSRYNDFVGKFGSKLQENATTLRQHFSRAGGGNFDIWMTRVANDAGQRVTTDPGFCQQAWDNLDKALTVEPHDIEGFAATAGTPHSYLVACDQAKPKVQKAKAKKKPAKEKTASNG
;
A
#
# COMPACT_ATOMS: atom_id res chain seq x y z
N MET A 1 -27.22 -8.93 -40.72
CA MET A 1 -25.91 -9.57 -40.49
C MET A 1 -24.84 -8.73 -41.16
N SER A 2 -24.11 -7.94 -40.38
CA SER A 2 -22.92 -7.19 -40.79
C SER A 2 -21.73 -7.70 -39.96
N PRO A 3 -20.50 -7.73 -40.51
CA PRO A 3 -19.37 -8.40 -39.88
C PRO A 3 -18.76 -7.61 -38.72
N ILE A 4 -18.21 -8.34 -37.75
CA ILE A 4 -17.49 -7.86 -36.56
C ILE A 4 -16.07 -7.46 -36.96
N PRO A 5 -15.55 -6.27 -36.55
CA PRO A 5 -14.16 -5.91 -36.79
C PRO A 5 -13.20 -6.60 -35.80
N GLU A 6 -12.08 -7.07 -36.35
CA GLU A 6 -10.95 -7.75 -35.73
C GLU A 6 -10.12 -6.75 -34.88
N ILE A 7 -10.00 -7.00 -33.57
CA ILE A 7 -9.18 -6.19 -32.65
C ILE A 7 -7.72 -6.64 -32.77
N LYS A 8 -6.87 -5.81 -33.39
CA LYS A 8 -5.42 -5.98 -33.37
C LYS A 8 -4.84 -5.50 -32.04
N ALA A 9 -4.17 -6.41 -31.33
CA ALA A 9 -3.42 -6.12 -30.11
C ALA A 9 -2.07 -5.48 -30.46
N THR A 10 -2.01 -4.16 -30.55
CA THR A 10 -0.79 -3.34 -30.39
C THR A 10 -1.19 -1.87 -30.41
N ASP A 11 -1.51 -1.32 -29.24
CA ASP A 11 -1.41 0.12 -28.99
C ASP A 11 -1.02 0.31 -27.53
N ALA A 12 0.27 0.09 -27.29
CA ALA A 12 0.93 0.55 -26.08
C ALA A 12 0.88 2.09 -26.10
N LEU A 13 0.33 2.67 -25.04
CA LEU A 13 0.24 4.12 -24.83
C LEU A 13 1.63 4.77 -24.91
N ILE A 14 1.86 5.48 -26.01
CA ILE A 14 3.02 6.34 -26.21
C ILE A 14 2.70 7.71 -25.62
N PHE A 15 3.35 8.08 -24.51
CA PHE A 15 3.35 9.46 -24.02
C PHE A 15 4.35 10.29 -24.85
N ALA A 16 3.86 11.32 -25.54
CA ALA A 16 4.69 12.30 -26.23
C ALA A 16 4.94 13.52 -25.30
N ASP A 17 6.21 13.82 -25.02
CA ASP A 17 6.61 15.11 -24.43
C ASP A 17 6.48 16.24 -25.47
N ARG A 18 6.30 17.49 -25.00
CA ARG A 18 6.12 18.74 -25.77
C ARG A 18 7.31 19.12 -26.68
N ARG A 19 8.34 18.26 -26.77
CA ARG A 19 9.50 18.35 -27.67
C ARG A 19 9.61 17.20 -28.68
N GLY A 20 8.61 16.33 -28.79
CA GLY A 20 8.54 15.30 -29.83
C GLY A 20 9.59 14.19 -29.73
N GLN A 21 10.15 13.94 -28.54
CA GLN A 21 11.03 12.79 -28.30
C GLN A 21 10.31 11.71 -27.50
N TYR A 22 10.26 10.50 -28.07
CA TYR A 22 9.78 9.30 -27.40
C TYR A 22 10.91 8.72 -26.53
N ARG A 23 10.70 8.64 -25.20
CA ARG A 23 11.63 7.98 -24.27
C ARG A 23 10.89 6.88 -23.50
N ALA A 24 11.41 5.66 -23.54
CA ALA A 24 11.01 4.57 -22.65
C ALA A 24 11.56 4.84 -21.22
N PRO A 25 10.87 4.38 -20.15
CA PRO A 25 11.21 4.71 -18.76
C PRO A 25 12.52 4.13 -18.23
N TYR A 26 13.21 3.29 -19.01
CA TYR A 26 14.47 2.67 -18.61
C TYR A 26 15.47 2.80 -19.76
N GLY A 27 16.47 3.67 -19.60
CA GLY A 27 17.44 4.05 -20.63
C GLY A 27 18.40 2.93 -21.05
N PHE A 28 17.90 1.92 -21.74
CA PHE A 28 18.70 0.89 -22.42
C PHE A 28 18.53 0.98 -23.95
N PRO A 29 19.62 0.94 -24.73
CA PRO A 29 19.57 1.05 -26.19
C PRO A 29 18.92 -0.19 -26.85
N LEU A 30 18.01 0.07 -27.79
CA LEU A 30 17.05 -0.87 -28.41
C LEU A 30 17.61 -1.70 -29.59
N ASN A 31 18.92 -1.95 -29.69
CA ASN A 31 19.52 -2.53 -30.90
C ASN A 31 20.09 -3.96 -30.78
N GLU A 32 19.96 -4.66 -29.64
CA GLU A 32 20.57 -6.00 -29.47
C GLU A 32 19.57 -7.17 -29.31
N TRP A 33 18.26 -6.93 -29.18
CA TRP A 33 17.29 -7.99 -28.82
C TRP A 33 16.49 -8.62 -29.98
N CYS A 34 16.55 -8.08 -31.21
CA CYS A 34 15.74 -8.59 -32.33
C CYS A 34 16.34 -9.80 -33.08
N ILE A 35 17.60 -10.19 -32.83
CA ILE A 35 18.25 -11.28 -33.58
C ILE A 35 18.17 -12.64 -32.86
N LEU A 36 17.95 -12.66 -31.54
CA LEU A 36 17.96 -13.90 -30.75
C LEU A 36 16.62 -14.65 -30.68
N PHE A 37 15.48 -14.03 -31.03
CA PHE A 37 14.16 -14.65 -30.87
C PHE A 37 13.57 -15.30 -32.14
N LYS A 38 14.29 -15.32 -33.27
CA LYS A 38 13.69 -15.74 -34.56
C LYS A 38 14.16 -17.08 -35.10
N ARG A 39 15.00 -17.82 -34.38
CA ARG A 39 15.42 -19.17 -34.78
C ARG A 39 15.66 -20.03 -33.56
N LEU A 40 14.67 -20.82 -33.17
CA LEU A 40 14.80 -22.17 -32.58
C LEU A 40 13.40 -22.69 -32.25
N SER A 41 12.73 -23.17 -33.30
CA SER A 41 11.64 -24.13 -33.18
C SER A 41 12.27 -25.52 -33.30
N ALA A 42 12.28 -26.31 -32.22
CA ALA A 42 12.31 -27.78 -32.23
C ALA A 42 12.34 -28.34 -30.79
N SER A 43 11.23 -28.97 -30.41
CA SER A 43 11.03 -30.09 -29.45
C SER A 43 11.94 -30.26 -28.23
N VAL A 44 11.37 -30.10 -27.03
CA VAL A 44 11.59 -31.01 -25.89
C VAL A 44 10.28 -31.19 -25.12
N VAL A 45 9.68 -32.38 -25.25
CA VAL A 45 8.70 -32.91 -24.29
C VAL A 45 9.49 -33.46 -23.11
N VAL A 46 9.38 -32.83 -21.93
CA VAL A 46 9.77 -33.43 -20.65
C VAL A 46 8.65 -33.23 -19.65
N LEU A 47 8.07 -34.37 -19.29
CA LEU A 47 7.12 -34.61 -18.22
C LEU A 47 7.85 -34.48 -16.87
N CYS A 48 7.49 -33.50 -16.04
CA CYS A 48 7.85 -33.49 -14.62
C CYS A 48 6.64 -33.13 -13.75
N LEU A 49 6.03 -34.20 -13.23
CA LEU A 49 5.39 -34.38 -11.93
C LEU A 49 4.92 -33.14 -11.17
N ALA A 50 3.60 -33.15 -10.91
CA ALA A 50 2.97 -32.74 -9.64
C ALA A 50 3.72 -31.65 -8.87
N SER A 51 3.43 -30.40 -9.21
CA SER A 51 3.51 -29.31 -8.25
C SER A 51 2.44 -29.57 -7.18
N THR A 52 2.77 -30.39 -6.19
CA THR A 52 2.18 -30.28 -4.87
C THR A 52 2.49 -28.87 -4.39
N GLY A 53 1.58 -27.94 -4.69
CA GLY A 53 1.54 -26.64 -4.07
C GLY A 53 1.39 -26.88 -2.58
N ALA A 54 2.52 -26.91 -1.87
CA ALA A 54 2.53 -26.59 -0.47
C ALA A 54 1.92 -25.19 -0.42
N ALA A 55 0.63 -25.13 -0.10
CA ALA A 55 0.06 -23.95 0.50
C ALA A 55 0.91 -23.72 1.74
N LEU A 56 1.95 -22.89 1.60
CA LEU A 56 2.51 -22.15 2.71
C LEU A 56 1.26 -21.58 3.37
N ALA A 57 0.86 -22.17 4.48
CA ALA A 57 -0.13 -21.61 5.35
C ALA A 57 0.45 -20.25 5.68
N ALA A 58 0.01 -19.23 4.93
CA ALA A 58 0.29 -17.86 5.23
C ALA A 58 -0.33 -17.70 6.61
N THR A 59 0.51 -17.80 7.63
CA THR A 59 0.16 -17.37 8.97
C THR A 59 -0.36 -15.97 8.75
N SER A 60 -1.68 -15.80 8.86
CA SER A 60 -2.32 -14.51 8.77
C SER A 60 -1.79 -13.73 9.96
N SER A 61 -0.69 -13.02 9.75
CA SER A 61 -0.07 -12.17 10.74
C SER A 61 -1.09 -11.09 11.07
N CYS A 62 -1.66 -11.18 12.26
CA CYS A 62 -2.59 -10.19 12.75
C CYS A 62 -1.81 -8.94 13.17
N PHE A 63 -2.41 -7.77 13.04
CA PHE A 63 -1.82 -6.50 13.43
C PHE A 63 -2.10 -6.22 14.91
N THR A 64 -1.06 -5.85 15.64
CA THR A 64 -1.19 -5.30 17.00
C THR A 64 -1.83 -3.90 16.95
N PRO A 65 -2.33 -3.35 18.07
CA PRO A 65 -2.98 -2.03 18.07
C PRO A 65 -2.07 -0.92 17.55
N ASP A 66 -0.77 -1.04 17.80
CA ASP A 66 0.25 -0.08 17.35
C ASP A 66 0.54 -0.20 15.85
N GLU A 67 0.23 -1.34 15.22
CA GLU A 67 0.43 -1.58 13.78
C GLU A 67 -0.85 -1.38 12.96
N MET A 68 -2.03 -1.49 13.60
CA MET A 68 -3.34 -1.35 12.95
C MET A 68 -3.51 0.02 12.28
N LYS A 69 -3.23 1.11 13.01
CA LYS A 69 -3.35 2.48 12.50
C LYS A 69 -2.39 2.76 11.33
N PRO A 70 -1.09 2.41 11.42
CA PRO A 70 -0.18 2.45 10.28
C PRO A 70 -0.67 1.65 9.06
N ALA A 71 -1.21 0.45 9.28
CA ALA A 71 -1.73 -0.39 8.22
C ALA A 71 -2.93 0.28 7.53
N GLN A 72 -3.89 0.79 8.31
CA GLN A 72 -5.05 1.52 7.79
C GLN A 72 -4.65 2.74 6.96
N LEU A 73 -3.65 3.52 7.40
CA LEU A 73 -3.16 4.66 6.61
C LEU A 73 -2.56 4.22 5.27
N ARG A 74 -1.79 3.11 5.25
CA ARG A 74 -1.23 2.58 4.01
C ARG A 74 -2.28 2.02 3.06
N VAL A 75 -3.36 1.45 3.61
CA VAL A 75 -4.52 1.04 2.81
C VAL A 75 -5.18 2.26 2.16
N LEU A 76 -5.53 3.27 2.95
CA LEU A 76 -6.13 4.51 2.45
C LEU A 76 -5.25 5.19 1.38
N GLN A 77 -3.93 5.26 1.61
CA GLN A 77 -3.00 5.80 0.63
C GLN A 77 -3.05 5.03 -0.70
N GLN A 78 -3.13 3.70 -0.64
CA GLN A 78 -3.16 2.88 -1.85
C GLN A 78 -4.49 3.00 -2.59
N GLU A 79 -5.61 3.15 -1.88
CA GLU A 79 -6.90 3.48 -2.47
C GLU A 79 -6.83 4.80 -3.23
N PHE A 80 -6.24 5.85 -2.64
CA PHE A 80 -6.05 7.13 -3.31
C PHE A 80 -5.13 7.03 -4.52
N ASN A 81 -4.07 6.21 -4.45
CA ASN A 81 -3.19 5.98 -5.58
C ASN A 81 -3.93 5.29 -6.75
N VAL A 82 -4.75 4.27 -6.45
CA VAL A 82 -5.57 3.59 -7.46
C VAL A 82 -6.64 4.54 -8.03
N ALA A 83 -7.28 5.35 -7.18
CA ALA A 83 -8.22 6.38 -7.61
C ALA A 83 -7.54 7.44 -8.50
N ALA A 84 -6.32 7.86 -8.17
CA ALA A 84 -5.54 8.80 -8.99
C ALA A 84 -5.26 8.30 -10.41
N LEU A 85 -5.26 6.97 -10.62
CA LEU A 85 -5.06 6.35 -11.93
C LEU A 85 -6.37 6.13 -12.70
N ASN A 86 -7.48 5.90 -12.00
CA ASN A 86 -8.73 5.43 -12.63
C ASN A 86 -9.88 6.44 -12.58
N CYS A 87 -9.91 7.33 -11.59
CA CYS A 87 -10.97 8.29 -11.38
C CYS A 87 -10.68 9.57 -12.17
N GLN A 88 -11.06 9.57 -13.45
CA GLN A 88 -10.96 10.73 -14.31
C GLN A 88 -11.97 11.80 -13.87
N THR A 89 -11.56 13.07 -13.91
CA THR A 89 -12.52 14.18 -13.86
C THR A 89 -13.04 14.45 -15.28
N SER A 90 -14.32 14.82 -15.38
CA SER A 90 -14.93 15.23 -16.65
C SER A 90 -14.62 16.69 -17.00
N ASP A 91 -14.25 17.52 -16.02
CA ASP A 91 -13.92 18.93 -16.23
C ASP A 91 -12.40 19.10 -16.40
N PRO A 92 -11.93 19.58 -17.57
CA PRO A 92 -10.50 19.82 -17.80
C PRO A 92 -9.91 20.97 -16.98
N ASN A 93 -10.73 21.79 -16.31
CA ASN A 93 -10.29 22.89 -15.45
C ASN A 93 -10.27 22.52 -13.97
N ASP A 94 -10.86 21.39 -13.58
CA ASP A 94 -10.84 20.93 -12.20
C ASP A 94 -9.48 20.30 -11.84
N PRO A 95 -9.01 20.48 -10.59
CA PRO A 95 -7.84 19.76 -10.12
C PRO A 95 -8.07 18.26 -10.30
N THR A 96 -7.18 17.60 -11.02
CA THR A 96 -7.27 16.15 -11.22
C THR A 96 -7.05 15.43 -9.89
N PHE A 97 -7.62 14.22 -9.75
CA PHE A 97 -7.39 13.38 -8.57
C PHE A 97 -5.89 13.20 -8.34
N SER A 98 -5.12 12.99 -9.41
CA SER A 98 -3.66 12.84 -9.35
C SER A 98 -2.96 14.05 -8.74
N SER A 99 -3.41 15.28 -9.03
CA SER A 99 -2.83 16.49 -8.42
C SER A 99 -3.07 16.52 -6.92
N ARG A 100 -4.31 16.26 -6.49
CA ARG A 100 -4.72 16.27 -5.07
C ARG A 100 -4.06 15.14 -4.28
N TYR A 101 -3.87 13.99 -4.92
CA TYR A 101 -3.09 12.88 -4.35
C TYR A 101 -1.62 13.27 -4.13
N ASN A 102 -1.01 14.01 -5.05
CA ASN A 102 0.36 14.51 -4.86
C ASN A 102 0.45 15.48 -3.67
N ASP A 103 -0.57 16.34 -3.47
CA ASP A 103 -0.64 17.21 -2.28
C ASP A 103 -0.73 16.39 -0.99
N PHE A 104 -1.51 15.30 -1.00
CA PHE A 104 -1.61 14.37 0.13
C PHE A 104 -0.26 13.70 0.43
N VAL A 105 0.43 13.18 -0.58
CA VAL A 105 1.77 12.58 -0.41
C VAL A 105 2.79 13.61 0.07
N GLY A 106 2.72 14.85 -0.43
CA GLY A 106 3.57 15.96 0.01
C GLY A 106 3.35 16.32 1.49
N LYS A 107 2.08 16.43 1.92
CA LYS A 107 1.71 16.79 3.29
C LYS A 107 2.03 15.68 4.30
N PHE A 108 1.75 14.42 3.97
CA PHE A 108 1.83 13.30 4.91
C PHE A 108 3.03 12.36 4.66
N GLY A 109 3.95 12.71 3.77
CA GLY A 109 5.07 11.86 3.35
C GLY A 109 5.92 11.31 4.50
N SER A 110 6.23 12.13 5.51
CA SER A 110 6.97 11.67 6.71
C SER A 110 6.23 10.56 7.45
N LYS A 111 4.93 10.76 7.70
CA LYS A 111 4.08 9.76 8.38
C LYS A 111 3.90 8.50 7.57
N LEU A 112 3.75 8.62 6.25
CA LEU A 112 3.75 7.46 5.38
C LEU A 112 5.07 6.68 5.56
N GLN A 113 6.22 7.34 5.48
CA GLN A 113 7.53 6.69 5.64
C GLN A 113 7.70 5.98 6.99
N GLU A 114 7.32 6.64 8.09
CA GLU A 114 7.28 6.06 9.44
C GLU A 114 6.44 4.77 9.45
N ASN A 115 5.24 4.80 8.86
CA ASN A 115 4.34 3.66 8.80
C ASN A 115 4.87 2.49 7.97
N ALA A 116 5.56 2.75 6.86
CA ALA A 116 6.20 1.66 6.14
C ALA A 116 7.35 1.04 6.93
N THR A 117 8.06 1.80 7.76
CA THR A 117 9.08 1.23 8.64
C THR A 117 8.44 0.29 9.66
N THR A 118 7.37 0.73 10.34
CA THR A 118 6.61 -0.09 11.30
C THR A 118 6.09 -1.37 10.66
N LEU A 119 5.49 -1.27 9.46
CA LEU A 119 4.90 -2.43 8.78
C LEU A 119 5.97 -3.37 8.21
N ARG A 120 7.11 -2.87 7.73
CA ARG A 120 8.23 -3.76 7.34
C ARG A 120 8.75 -4.56 8.52
N GLN A 121 8.86 -3.93 9.70
CA GLN A 121 9.23 -4.65 10.92
C GLN A 121 8.19 -5.69 11.31
N HIS A 122 6.90 -5.37 11.20
CA HIS A 122 5.80 -6.31 11.40
C HIS A 122 5.96 -7.56 10.51
N PHE A 123 6.06 -7.36 9.20
CA PHE A 123 6.16 -8.46 8.23
C PHE A 123 7.47 -9.25 8.36
N SER A 124 8.57 -8.60 8.75
CA SER A 124 9.82 -9.27 9.07
C SER A 124 9.70 -10.20 10.30
N ARG A 125 9.00 -9.76 11.36
CA ARG A 125 8.75 -10.59 12.56
C ARG A 125 7.83 -11.77 12.29
N ALA A 126 6.85 -11.59 11.41
CA ALA A 126 5.84 -12.60 11.10
C ALA A 126 6.42 -13.86 10.39
N GLY A 127 7.68 -13.83 9.96
CA GLY A 127 8.41 -15.01 9.46
C GLY A 127 7.97 -15.56 8.10
N GLY A 128 6.96 -14.96 7.45
CA GLY A 128 6.45 -15.41 6.15
C GLY A 128 5.71 -14.36 5.32
N GLY A 129 5.65 -13.11 5.78
CA GLY A 129 4.98 -12.02 5.06
C GLY A 129 5.97 -11.02 4.47
N ASN A 130 5.57 -10.33 3.40
CA ASN A 130 6.33 -9.24 2.80
C ASN A 130 5.41 -8.01 2.67
N PHE A 131 5.87 -6.87 3.20
CA PHE A 131 5.17 -5.60 3.11
C PHE A 131 4.78 -5.24 1.67
N ASP A 132 5.68 -5.47 0.70
CA ASP A 132 5.44 -5.12 -0.70
C ASP A 132 4.39 -6.04 -1.34
N ILE A 133 4.37 -7.33 -0.97
CA ILE A 133 3.34 -8.29 -1.41
C ILE A 133 1.99 -7.90 -0.81
N TRP A 134 1.95 -7.51 0.47
CA TRP A 134 0.74 -7.02 1.12
C TRP A 134 0.22 -5.75 0.43
N MET A 135 1.07 -4.73 0.21
CA MET A 135 0.69 -3.51 -0.52
C MET A 135 0.18 -3.79 -1.93
N THR A 136 0.76 -4.78 -2.63
CA THR A 136 0.28 -5.20 -3.95
C THR A 136 -1.12 -5.81 -3.86
N ARG A 137 -1.41 -6.60 -2.82
CA ARG A 137 -2.76 -7.14 -2.58
C ARG A 137 -3.76 -6.03 -2.32
N VAL A 138 -3.40 -5.04 -1.51
CA VAL A 138 -4.22 -3.84 -1.24
C VAL A 138 -4.52 -3.10 -2.55
N ALA A 139 -3.50 -2.89 -3.39
CA ALA A 139 -3.65 -2.23 -4.68
C ALA A 139 -4.61 -2.98 -5.61
N ASN A 140 -4.48 -4.30 -5.69
CA ASN A 140 -5.31 -5.13 -6.54
C ASN A 140 -6.77 -5.15 -6.05
N ASP A 141 -6.99 -5.22 -4.74
CA ASP A 141 -8.33 -5.13 -4.13
C ASP A 141 -9.01 -3.79 -4.46
N ALA A 142 -8.30 -2.68 -4.27
CA ALA A 142 -8.79 -1.35 -4.67
C ALA A 142 -9.06 -1.28 -6.19
N GLY A 143 -8.19 -1.87 -7.01
CA GLY A 143 -8.37 -1.93 -8.47
C GLY A 143 -9.61 -2.72 -8.91
N GLN A 144 -9.94 -3.80 -8.20
CA GLN A 144 -11.22 -4.52 -8.41
C GLN A 144 -12.41 -3.67 -7.97
N ARG A 145 -12.29 -2.92 -6.88
CA ARG A 145 -13.36 -2.04 -6.40
C ARG A 145 -13.67 -0.89 -7.35
N VAL A 146 -12.68 -0.32 -8.03
CA VAL A 146 -12.92 0.67 -9.09
C VAL A 146 -13.93 0.19 -10.14
N THR A 147 -13.88 -1.10 -10.52
CA THR A 147 -14.75 -1.64 -11.58
C THR A 147 -16.06 -2.22 -11.05
N THR A 148 -16.11 -2.61 -9.78
CA THR A 148 -17.26 -3.30 -9.17
C THR A 148 -18.11 -2.40 -8.28
N ASP A 149 -17.55 -1.32 -7.75
CA ASP A 149 -18.23 -0.34 -6.90
C ASP A 149 -18.37 1.01 -7.65
N PRO A 150 -19.58 1.36 -8.12
CA PRO A 150 -19.80 2.61 -8.83
C PRO A 150 -19.59 3.85 -7.93
N GLY A 151 -19.59 3.69 -6.61
CA GLY A 151 -19.33 4.76 -5.64
C GLY A 151 -17.86 4.99 -5.33
N PHE A 152 -16.95 4.11 -5.79
CA PHE A 152 -15.54 4.13 -5.39
C PHE A 152 -14.88 5.50 -5.63
N CYS A 153 -15.05 6.06 -6.83
CA CYS A 153 -14.38 7.32 -7.18
C CYS A 153 -14.91 8.51 -6.37
N GLN A 154 -16.23 8.59 -6.14
CA GLN A 154 -16.79 9.66 -5.31
C GLN A 154 -16.33 9.53 -3.86
N GLN A 155 -16.34 8.32 -3.30
CA GLN A 155 -15.88 8.07 -1.93
C GLN A 155 -14.39 8.40 -1.77
N ALA A 156 -13.55 8.02 -2.74
CA ALA A 156 -12.12 8.34 -2.73
C ALA A 156 -11.89 9.86 -2.77
N TRP A 157 -12.68 10.59 -3.56
CA TRP A 157 -12.64 12.06 -3.61
C TRP A 157 -13.01 12.68 -2.26
N ASP A 158 -14.16 12.31 -1.70
CA ASP A 158 -14.64 12.84 -0.43
C ASP A 158 -13.65 12.56 0.71
N ASN A 159 -13.03 11.37 0.71
CA ASN A 159 -12.04 10.98 1.71
C ASN A 159 -10.72 11.71 1.53
N LEU A 160 -10.27 11.94 0.28
CA LEU A 160 -9.06 12.69 0.01
C LEU A 160 -9.19 14.16 0.43
N ASP A 161 -10.34 14.78 0.12
CA ASP A 161 -10.62 16.16 0.53
C ASP A 161 -10.64 16.31 2.05
N LYS A 162 -11.30 15.38 2.76
CA LYS A 162 -11.26 15.35 4.23
C LYS A 162 -9.84 15.14 4.75
N ALA A 163 -9.09 14.19 4.18
CA ALA A 163 -7.71 13.92 4.60
C ALA A 163 -6.83 15.17 4.48
N LEU A 164 -6.98 15.95 3.42
CA LEU A 164 -6.21 17.18 3.22
C LEU A 164 -6.52 18.27 4.26
N THR A 165 -7.68 18.23 4.91
CA THR A 165 -8.02 19.13 6.03
C THR A 165 -7.47 18.69 7.39
N VAL A 166 -7.03 17.43 7.52
CA VAL A 166 -6.54 16.86 8.78
C VAL A 166 -5.09 17.31 9.06
N GLU A 167 -4.76 17.51 10.33
CA GLU A 167 -3.38 17.80 10.76
C GLU A 167 -2.47 16.57 10.58
N PRO A 168 -1.17 16.73 10.25
CA PRO A 168 -0.26 15.60 10.03
C PRO A 168 -0.21 14.56 11.16
N HIS A 169 -0.45 14.95 12.41
CA HIS A 169 -0.43 14.04 13.55
C HIS A 169 -1.71 13.21 13.71
N ASP A 170 -2.82 13.63 13.10
CA ASP A 170 -4.13 13.01 13.24
C ASP A 170 -4.49 12.07 12.08
N ILE A 171 -3.67 12.03 11.03
CA ILE A 171 -3.99 11.33 9.78
C ILE A 171 -4.23 9.83 9.94
N GLU A 172 -3.55 9.20 10.89
CA GLU A 172 -3.77 7.78 11.22
C GLU A 172 -5.11 7.55 11.93
N GLY A 173 -5.53 8.49 12.78
CA GLY A 173 -6.85 8.47 13.41
C GLY A 173 -7.95 8.65 12.37
N PHE A 174 -7.75 9.56 11.41
CA PHE A 174 -8.64 9.71 10.27
C PHE A 174 -8.73 8.42 9.45
N ALA A 175 -7.60 7.84 9.06
CA ALA A 175 -7.56 6.62 8.24
C ALA A 175 -8.27 5.42 8.90
N ALA A 176 -8.22 5.33 10.22
CA ALA A 176 -8.94 4.30 10.98
C ALA A 176 -10.48 4.39 10.86
N THR A 177 -11.01 5.56 10.49
CA THR A 177 -12.46 5.83 10.37
C THR A 177 -12.94 6.04 8.95
N ALA A 178 -12.05 6.45 8.04
CA ALA A 178 -12.37 6.78 6.65
C ALA A 178 -12.39 5.56 5.72
N GLY A 179 -11.64 4.51 6.06
CA GLY A 179 -11.49 3.32 5.22
C GLY A 179 -12.67 2.36 5.32
N THR A 180 -12.88 1.58 4.25
CA THR A 180 -13.76 0.41 4.30
C THR A 180 -13.12 -0.71 5.15
N PRO A 181 -13.91 -1.60 5.76
CA PRO A 181 -13.35 -2.80 6.36
C PRO A 181 -12.69 -3.67 5.29
N HIS A 182 -11.43 -4.05 5.49
CA HIS A 182 -10.71 -4.92 4.57
C HIS A 182 -10.34 -6.25 5.22
N SER A 183 -10.53 -7.36 4.50
CA SER A 183 -10.22 -8.72 4.97
C SER A 183 -8.74 -8.95 5.28
N TYR A 184 -7.84 -8.11 4.75
CA TYR A 184 -6.41 -8.15 5.00
C TYR A 184 -5.95 -7.29 6.18
N LEU A 185 -6.87 -6.63 6.90
CA LEU A 185 -6.62 -5.92 8.15
C LEU A 185 -7.21 -6.73 9.31
N VAL A 186 -6.49 -7.74 9.78
CA VAL A 186 -6.92 -8.59 10.90
C VAL A 186 -6.24 -8.12 12.17
N ALA A 187 -7.00 -7.64 13.16
CA ALA A 187 -6.44 -7.29 14.46
C ALA A 187 -6.07 -8.56 15.24
N CYS A 188 -4.98 -8.52 16.00
CA CYS A 188 -4.68 -9.61 16.94
C CYS A 188 -5.71 -9.61 18.06
N ASP A 189 -6.23 -10.80 18.39
CA ASP A 189 -6.94 -11.03 19.65
C ASP A 189 -5.99 -10.62 20.78
N GLN A 190 -6.33 -9.52 21.46
CA GLN A 190 -5.46 -8.97 22.48
C GLN A 190 -5.37 -9.96 23.64
N ALA A 191 -4.23 -10.65 23.78
CA ALA A 191 -3.84 -11.14 25.09
C ALA A 191 -3.77 -9.93 26.02
N LYS A 192 -4.61 -9.94 27.08
CA LYS A 192 -4.86 -8.87 28.05
C LYS A 192 -3.65 -7.92 28.28
N PRO A 193 -3.89 -6.60 28.46
CA PRO A 193 -2.83 -5.62 28.65
C PRO A 193 -1.87 -6.07 29.75
N LYS A 194 -0.58 -6.22 29.42
CA LYS A 194 0.45 -6.35 30.45
C LYS A 194 0.51 -5.00 31.17
N VAL A 195 -0.21 -4.91 32.30
CA VAL A 195 -0.06 -3.83 33.27
C VAL A 195 1.42 -3.68 33.56
N GLN A 196 2.02 -2.62 33.02
CA GLN A 196 3.37 -2.25 33.37
C GLN A 196 3.33 -1.93 34.86
N LYS A 197 3.84 -2.85 35.69
CA LYS A 197 4.04 -2.60 37.12
C LYS A 197 4.99 -1.41 37.22
N ALA A 198 4.42 -0.23 37.48
CA ALA A 198 5.18 0.95 37.86
C ALA A 198 6.12 0.54 39.00
N LYS A 199 7.43 0.64 38.77
CA LYS A 199 8.44 0.45 39.81
C LYS A 199 8.23 1.55 40.85
N ALA A 200 7.58 1.20 41.95
CA ALA A 200 7.49 2.03 43.13
C ALA A 200 8.90 2.40 43.59
N LYS A 201 9.26 3.69 43.49
CA LYS A 201 10.48 4.25 44.08
C LYS A 201 10.37 4.11 45.61
N LYS A 202 11.08 3.14 46.18
CA LYS A 202 11.30 3.05 47.64
C LYS A 202 12.15 4.25 48.08
N LYS A 203 11.54 5.14 48.86
CA LYS A 203 12.22 6.17 49.67
C LYS A 203 12.86 5.49 50.88
N PRO A 204 14.17 5.62 51.17
CA PRO A 204 14.69 5.26 52.47
C PRO A 204 14.59 6.47 53.40
N ALA A 205 13.83 6.30 54.48
CA ALA A 205 14.02 7.08 55.69
C ALA A 205 15.27 6.55 56.39
N LYS A 206 16.17 7.45 56.81
CA LYS A 206 17.13 7.13 57.87
C LYS A 206 17.30 8.34 58.78
N GLU A 207 16.55 8.25 59.86
CA GLU A 207 16.77 8.89 61.15
C GLU A 207 18.21 8.64 61.63
N LYS A 208 18.86 9.70 62.10
CA LYS A 208 20.04 9.62 62.96
C LYS A 208 19.95 10.70 64.03
N THR A 209 19.63 10.23 65.22
CA THR A 209 19.95 10.82 66.52
C THR A 209 21.47 11.02 66.61
N ALA A 210 21.92 12.22 66.97
CA ALA A 210 23.22 12.44 67.59
C ALA A 210 23.20 13.76 68.39
N SER A 211 23.39 13.57 69.70
CA SER A 211 23.68 14.55 70.74
C SER A 211 24.98 15.31 70.49
N ASN A 212 25.01 16.62 70.76
CA ASN A 212 26.10 17.31 71.46
C ASN A 212 25.77 18.80 71.67
N GLY A 213 25.94 19.28 72.91
CA GLY A 213 25.87 20.68 73.32
C GLY A 213 25.28 20.83 74.71
#